data_AF-A0A1D3TN38-F1
#
_entry.id   AF-A0A1D3TN38-F1
#
_cell.length_a   1.000
_cell.length_b   1.000
_cell.length_c   1.000
_cell.angle_alpha   90.00
_cell.angle_beta   90.00
_cell.angle_gamma   90.00
#
_symmetry.space_group_name_H-M   'P 1'
#
loop_
_entity.id
_entity.type
_entity.pdbx_description
1 polymer ?
#
loop_
_entity_poly.entity_id
_entity_poly.type
_entity_poly.pdbx_seq_one_letter_code
_entity_poly.pdbx_strand_id
1 'polypeptide(L)'
;MVFITISDDNKIITSLDVHEDTEICTIMNIIENDFQLDMNVHELIYNGSSLSKCDTVKKLNIREGDLLFVQKKLNLDLTNEGVPDTVGGNMVPTSNPPNSTIDTTGISGMTGAAMNALLEQFRTFQENAYIKKEAENLLQMKKDRGRMSILQLQDKELYDAINNENLEEIEKIVKEKYEKEKQEKEREQQMYENALKNPLSEDSQKYIYEHIYKNQINSNLALAQEHFPEAFGMVFMLYIQVEINKNIVHAFVDSGAQSSIMSKKCAEKCNILRLMDTRFTGIAKGVGTKSILGKIHMVDIKIGSCFYAVSLTIIDEYDIDFIFGLDLLKRHQCSIDLKKNALIIEDNEIPFLSEKDVLARSSQSVDFNPSKDLPGI
;
A
#
# COMPACT_ATOMS: atom_id res chain seq x y z
N MET A 1 -9.08 27.42 22.67
CA MET A 1 -8.46 26.55 21.64
C MET A 1 -9.53 26.25 20.63
N VAL A 2 -9.19 26.25 19.35
CA VAL A 2 -10.07 26.03 18.22
C VAL A 2 -9.57 24.79 17.51
N PHE A 3 -10.43 23.79 17.41
CA PHE A 3 -10.17 22.60 16.61
C PHE A 3 -10.50 22.92 15.16
N ILE A 4 -9.50 22.84 14.28
CA ILE A 4 -9.65 23.17 12.86
C ILE A 4 -9.30 21.95 12.03
N THR A 5 -10.16 21.62 11.07
CA THR A 5 -9.91 20.53 10.13
C THR A 5 -9.36 21.11 8.83
N ILE A 6 -8.30 20.49 8.30
CA ILE A 6 -7.67 20.90 7.05
C ILE A 6 -7.85 19.78 6.02
N SER A 7 -8.34 20.11 4.83
CA SER A 7 -8.66 19.15 3.76
C SER A 7 -8.10 19.60 2.41
N ASP A 8 -7.82 18.62 1.56
CA ASP A 8 -7.60 18.77 0.12
C ASP A 8 -8.80 18.15 -0.62
N ASP A 9 -8.91 18.36 -1.94
CA ASP A 9 -10.03 18.18 -2.88
C ASP A 9 -10.94 16.94 -2.68
N ASN A 10 -10.57 15.91 -1.91
CA ASN A 10 -11.47 14.84 -1.46
C ASN A 10 -11.01 14.10 -0.17
N LYS A 11 -10.03 14.62 0.58
CA LYS A 11 -9.49 13.95 1.78
C LYS A 11 -9.11 14.95 2.87
N ILE A 12 -9.50 14.65 4.11
CA ILE A 12 -8.99 15.35 5.29
C ILE A 12 -7.48 15.08 5.38
N ILE A 13 -6.68 16.14 5.34
CA ILE A 13 -5.23 16.09 5.46
C ILE A 13 -4.85 15.94 6.93
N THR A 14 -5.45 16.78 7.78
CA THR A 14 -5.14 16.81 9.22
C THR A 14 -6.20 17.57 10.02
N SER A 15 -6.10 17.52 11.35
CA SER A 15 -6.83 18.41 12.25
C SER A 15 -5.90 18.92 13.34
N LEU A 16 -6.03 20.21 13.68
CA LEU A 16 -5.13 20.89 14.59
C LEU A 16 -5.91 21.61 15.69
N ASP A 17 -5.46 21.45 16.93
CA ASP A 17 -5.88 22.28 18.06
C ASP A 17 -4.99 23.52 18.13
N VAL A 18 -5.53 24.68 17.75
CA VAL A 18 -4.78 25.95 17.74
C VAL A 18 -5.38 26.97 18.70
N HIS A 19 -4.58 27.91 19.19
CA HIS A 19 -5.12 29.02 19.97
C HIS A 19 -5.79 30.03 19.03
N GLU A 20 -6.80 30.76 19.52
CA GLU A 20 -7.50 31.77 18.71
C GLU A 20 -6.58 32.89 18.21
N ASP A 21 -5.51 33.16 18.95
CA ASP A 21 -4.51 34.17 18.61
C ASP A 21 -3.38 33.64 17.71
N THR A 22 -3.42 32.36 17.31
CA THR A 22 -2.43 31.77 16.41
C THR A 22 -2.52 32.42 15.03
N GLU A 23 -1.37 32.80 14.46
CA GLU A 23 -1.26 33.33 13.11
C GLU A 23 -1.36 32.21 12.06
N ILE A 24 -1.97 32.53 10.91
CA ILE A 24 -2.11 31.58 9.80
C ILE A 24 -0.73 31.13 9.27
N CYS A 25 0.31 31.98 9.33
CA CYS A 25 1.67 31.58 8.95
C CYS A 25 2.17 30.34 9.73
N THR A 26 1.79 30.22 11.00
CA THR A 26 2.19 29.10 11.86
C THR A 26 1.49 27.83 11.42
N ILE A 27 0.20 27.93 11.08
CA ILE A 27 -0.59 26.81 10.55
C ILE A 27 -0.03 26.36 9.20
N MET A 28 0.34 27.29 8.31
CA MET A 28 0.98 26.99 7.03
C MET A 28 2.31 26.24 7.21
N ASN A 29 3.15 26.67 8.16
CA ASN A 29 4.42 26.02 8.43
C ASN A 29 4.26 24.59 8.99
N ILE A 30 3.22 24.36 9.79
CA ILE A 30 2.88 23.02 10.29
C ILE A 30 2.48 22.12 9.11
N ILE A 31 1.62 22.63 8.22
CA ILE A 31 1.19 21.89 7.01
C ILE A 31 2.40 21.56 6.12
N GLU A 32 3.31 22.52 5.91
CA GLU A 32 4.48 22.35 5.05
C GLU A 32 5.47 21.31 5.60
N ASN A 33 5.75 21.32 6.91
CA ASN A 33 6.69 20.40 7.53
C ASN A 33 6.12 18.99 7.72
N ASP A 34 4.88 18.88 8.21
CA ASP A 34 4.33 17.58 8.60
C ASP A 34 3.74 16.81 7.41
N PHE A 35 3.28 17.53 6.36
CA PHE A 35 2.60 16.94 5.21
C PHE A 35 3.35 17.14 3.88
N GLN A 36 4.55 17.71 3.90
CA GLN A 36 5.42 17.90 2.73
C GLN A 36 4.73 18.69 1.60
N LEU A 37 3.86 19.63 1.95
CA LEU A 37 3.13 20.48 1.01
C LEU A 37 3.80 21.86 0.90
N ASP A 38 4.31 22.18 -0.29
CA ASP A 38 4.93 23.49 -0.55
C ASP A 38 3.87 24.62 -0.55
N MET A 39 3.90 25.47 0.48
CA MET A 39 2.97 26.60 0.65
C MET A 39 3.34 27.82 -0.21
N ASN A 40 4.39 27.74 -1.01
CA ASN A 40 4.62 28.66 -2.13
C ASN A 40 3.74 28.27 -3.32
N VAL A 41 3.52 26.98 -3.53
CA VAL A 41 2.68 26.42 -4.60
C VAL A 41 1.21 26.28 -4.18
N HIS A 42 0.93 26.12 -2.89
CA HIS A 42 -0.42 25.96 -2.35
C HIS A 42 -0.84 27.16 -1.48
N GLU A 43 -2.14 27.40 -1.36
CA GLU A 43 -2.77 28.39 -0.49
C GLU A 43 -3.84 27.75 0.40
N LEU A 44 -4.09 28.39 1.54
CA LEU A 44 -5.17 28.02 2.45
C LEU A 44 -6.39 28.89 2.16
N ILE A 45 -7.54 28.26 2.03
CA ILE A 45 -8.81 28.90 1.70
C ILE A 45 -9.80 28.62 2.82
N TYR A 46 -10.51 29.67 3.24
CA TYR A 46 -11.61 29.60 4.20
C TYR A 46 -12.79 30.41 3.67
N ASN A 47 -13.98 29.81 3.63
CA ASN A 47 -15.19 30.43 3.08
C ASN A 47 -15.00 31.03 1.67
N GLY A 48 -14.20 30.37 0.84
CA GLY A 48 -13.93 30.80 -0.54
C GLY A 48 -12.94 31.95 -0.69
N SER A 49 -12.28 32.38 0.39
CA SER A 49 -11.24 33.42 0.35
C SER A 49 -9.87 32.87 0.76
N SER A 50 -8.83 33.24 0.02
CA SER A 50 -7.45 32.91 0.34
C SER A 50 -7.00 33.63 1.62
N LEU A 51 -6.37 32.90 2.54
CA LEU A 51 -5.96 33.41 3.83
C LEU A 51 -4.59 34.07 3.78
N SER A 52 -4.50 35.28 4.32
CA SER A 52 -3.22 35.99 4.47
C SER A 52 -2.39 35.42 5.62
N LYS A 53 -1.07 35.31 5.40
CA LYS A 53 -0.10 34.79 6.38
C LYS A 53 -0.09 35.56 7.71
N CYS A 54 -0.43 36.86 7.68
CA CYS A 54 -0.37 37.75 8.84
C CYS A 54 -1.68 37.84 9.64
N ASP A 55 -2.74 37.15 9.20
CA ASP A 55 -4.00 37.15 9.92
C ASP A 55 -4.00 36.07 11.02
N THR A 56 -4.82 36.28 12.06
CA THR A 56 -5.02 35.32 13.15
C THR A 56 -6.35 34.60 13.02
N VAL A 57 -6.44 33.41 13.61
CA VAL A 57 -7.67 32.58 13.64
C VAL A 57 -8.87 33.38 14.14
N LYS A 58 -8.70 34.18 15.19
CA LYS A 58 -9.71 35.08 15.76
C LYS A 58 -10.14 36.20 14.82
N LYS A 59 -9.20 36.79 14.08
CA LYS A 59 -9.49 37.88 13.14
C LYS A 59 -10.29 37.38 11.93
N LEU A 60 -10.06 36.13 11.54
CA LEU A 60 -10.75 35.46 10.44
C LEU A 60 -12.09 34.82 10.84
N ASN A 61 -12.49 34.94 12.13
CA ASN A 61 -13.69 34.32 12.69
C ASN A 61 -13.77 32.79 12.49
N ILE A 62 -12.62 32.11 12.43
CA ILE A 62 -12.58 30.65 12.31
C ILE A 62 -13.00 30.05 13.66
N ARG A 63 -14.01 29.18 13.64
CA ARG A 63 -14.63 28.57 14.82
C ARG A 63 -14.29 27.08 14.92
N GLU A 64 -14.64 26.50 16.05
CA GLU A 64 -14.43 25.08 16.33
C GLU A 64 -15.21 24.21 15.33
N GLY A 65 -14.51 23.29 14.68
CA GLY A 65 -15.07 22.39 13.67
C GLY A 65 -15.09 22.97 12.25
N ASP A 66 -14.54 24.16 12.03
CA ASP A 66 -14.46 24.75 10.71
C ASP A 66 -13.42 24.06 9.81
N LEU A 67 -13.72 24.06 8.52
CA LEU A 67 -12.92 23.41 7.49
C LEU A 67 -12.09 24.44 6.71
N LEU A 68 -10.77 24.23 6.70
CA LEU A 68 -9.82 24.94 5.84
C LEU A 68 -9.46 24.06 4.64
N PHE A 69 -9.48 24.64 3.46
CA PHE A 69 -9.06 23.94 2.23
C PHE A 69 -7.65 24.34 1.84
N VAL A 70 -6.82 23.35 1.51
CA VAL A 70 -5.52 23.59 0.86
C VAL A 70 -5.72 23.40 -0.63
N GLN A 71 -5.42 24.42 -1.43
CA GLN A 71 -5.54 24.37 -2.88
C GLN A 71 -4.26 24.86 -3.54
N LYS A 72 -3.91 24.32 -4.71
CA LYS A 72 -2.78 24.82 -5.51
C LYS A 72 -3.08 26.23 -6.03
N LYS A 73 -2.19 27.19 -5.76
CA LYS A 73 -2.26 28.55 -6.32
C LYS A 73 -2.23 28.47 -7.83
N LEU A 74 -3.13 29.21 -8.50
CA LEU A 74 -3.02 29.44 -9.93
C LEU A 74 -1.81 30.34 -10.21
N ASN A 75 -0.65 29.77 -10.50
CA ASN A 75 0.41 30.51 -11.19
C ASN A 75 0.08 30.54 -12.69
N LEU A 76 -0.42 31.68 -13.18
CA LEU A 76 -0.39 31.99 -14.61
C LEU A 76 0.98 32.55 -14.98
N ASP A 77 2.00 31.68 -14.99
CA ASP A 77 3.25 31.97 -15.68
C ASP A 77 3.07 31.58 -17.16
N LEU A 78 2.63 32.53 -17.98
CA LEU A 78 2.77 32.46 -19.43
C LEU A 78 4.23 32.75 -19.77
N THR A 79 5.08 31.71 -19.80
CA THR A 79 6.44 31.83 -20.33
C THR A 79 6.36 32.06 -21.84
N ASN A 80 6.67 33.29 -22.26
CA ASN A 80 7.08 33.62 -23.63
C ASN A 80 8.28 32.73 -24.01
N GLU A 81 8.09 31.84 -24.99
CA GLU A 81 9.23 31.18 -25.64
C GLU A 81 10.00 32.20 -26.49
N GLY A 82 11.27 32.43 -26.13
CA GLY A 82 12.21 33.20 -26.91
C GLY A 82 12.83 32.35 -28.03
N VAL A 83 12.59 32.75 -29.27
CA VAL A 83 13.32 32.29 -30.47
C VAL A 83 14.77 32.78 -30.38
N PRO A 84 15.80 31.95 -30.68
CA PRO A 84 17.18 32.41 -30.72
C PRO A 84 17.48 33.01 -32.09
N ASP A 85 17.94 34.26 -32.14
CA ASP A 85 18.77 34.68 -33.26
C ASP A 85 19.78 35.76 -32.91
N THR A 86 20.80 35.82 -33.76
CA THR A 86 22.17 36.25 -33.49
C THR A 86 22.47 37.72 -33.86
N VAL A 87 23.59 38.22 -33.31
CA VAL A 87 24.45 39.35 -33.78
C VAL A 87 24.13 40.80 -33.31
N GLY A 88 25.05 41.35 -32.49
CA GLY A 88 25.69 42.66 -32.75
C GLY A 88 25.21 43.93 -32.03
N GLY A 89 26.06 44.45 -31.12
CA GLY A 89 26.40 45.89 -31.07
C GLY A 89 25.60 46.87 -30.19
N ASN A 90 26.27 47.32 -29.11
CA ASN A 90 26.36 48.71 -28.56
C ASN A 90 25.13 49.56 -28.13
N MET A 91 25.33 50.19 -26.95
CA MET A 91 24.79 51.47 -26.43
C MET A 91 23.56 51.50 -25.48
N VAL A 92 23.80 52.20 -24.37
CA VAL A 92 22.99 52.70 -23.23
C VAL A 92 22.28 54.04 -23.64
N PRO A 93 21.34 54.73 -22.91
CA PRO A 93 20.48 54.47 -21.72
C PRO A 93 18.96 54.88 -21.85
N THR A 94 18.19 54.62 -20.76
CA THR A 94 17.08 55.43 -20.15
C THR A 94 15.77 55.71 -20.89
N SER A 95 14.63 55.29 -20.29
CA SER A 95 13.56 56.16 -19.74
C SER A 95 12.31 55.35 -19.30
N ASN A 96 11.84 55.50 -18.05
CA ASN A 96 10.42 55.28 -17.65
C ASN A 96 9.47 56.09 -18.57
N PRO A 97 8.13 55.89 -18.70
CA PRO A 97 7.11 55.29 -17.79
C PRO A 97 6.06 54.44 -18.61
N PRO A 98 4.77 54.19 -18.25
CA PRO A 98 4.01 54.50 -17.04
C PRO A 98 3.23 53.34 -16.40
N ASN A 99 2.86 53.61 -15.15
CA ASN A 99 1.90 52.92 -14.33
C ASN A 99 0.51 52.93 -14.99
N SER A 100 -0.09 51.76 -15.21
CA SER A 100 -1.53 51.62 -15.49
C SER A 100 -2.13 50.64 -14.49
N THR A 101 -2.73 51.18 -13.44
CA THR A 101 -3.74 50.54 -12.60
C THR A 101 -4.83 49.92 -13.48
N ILE A 102 -5.12 48.64 -13.29
CA ILE A 102 -6.33 47.99 -13.80
C ILE A 102 -7.15 47.54 -12.59
N ASP A 103 -8.37 48.08 -12.53
CA ASP A 103 -9.40 47.85 -11.54
C ASP A 103 -9.85 46.38 -11.46
N THR A 104 -9.90 45.85 -10.25
CA THR A 104 -10.44 44.54 -9.88
C THR A 104 -11.96 44.56 -9.64
N THR A 105 -12.74 45.15 -10.53
CA THR A 105 -14.21 45.26 -10.39
C THR A 105 -14.99 44.43 -11.41
N GLY A 106 -14.55 43.19 -11.71
CA GLY A 106 -15.09 42.38 -12.81
C GLY A 106 -15.60 40.97 -12.52
N ILE A 107 -15.66 40.51 -11.25
CA ILE A 107 -16.08 39.11 -10.95
C ILE A 107 -17.58 38.99 -10.57
N SER A 108 -18.28 40.10 -10.33
CA SER A 108 -19.69 40.07 -9.89
C SER A 108 -20.72 39.96 -11.01
N GLY A 109 -20.39 39.38 -12.16
CA GLY A 109 -21.30 39.33 -13.32
C GLY A 109 -21.14 38.16 -14.29
N MET A 110 -20.43 37.09 -13.93
CA MET A 110 -20.37 35.92 -14.80
C MET A 110 -21.70 35.15 -14.73
N THR A 111 -22.33 34.92 -15.88
CA THR A 111 -23.51 34.06 -15.99
C THR A 111 -23.15 32.62 -15.62
N GLY A 112 -24.10 31.84 -15.09
CA GLY A 112 -23.86 30.43 -14.72
C GLY A 112 -23.29 29.56 -15.86
N ALA A 113 -23.57 29.94 -17.12
CA ALA A 113 -23.00 29.27 -18.29
C ALA A 113 -21.49 29.53 -18.48
N ALA A 114 -21.01 30.74 -18.20
CA ALA A 114 -19.59 31.08 -18.30
C ALA A 114 -18.76 30.40 -17.19
N MET A 115 -19.35 30.24 -16.00
CA MET A 115 -18.72 29.53 -14.90
C MET A 115 -18.67 28.00 -15.14
N ASN A 116 -19.75 27.41 -15.68
CA ASN A 116 -19.76 26.00 -16.07
C ASN A 116 -18.74 25.68 -17.17
N ALA A 117 -18.63 26.55 -18.19
CA ALA A 117 -17.65 26.36 -19.27
C ALA A 117 -16.19 26.40 -18.76
N LEU A 118 -15.90 27.26 -17.78
CA LEU A 118 -14.58 27.34 -17.14
C LEU A 118 -14.28 26.08 -16.31
N LEU A 119 -15.25 25.57 -15.55
CA LEU A 119 -15.12 24.31 -14.81
C LEU A 119 -14.90 23.11 -15.73
N GLU A 120 -15.62 23.05 -16.86
CA GLU A 120 -15.47 22.01 -17.86
C GLU A 120 -14.03 21.98 -18.39
N GLN A 121 -13.52 23.16 -18.77
CA GLN A 121 -12.16 23.32 -19.30
C GLN A 121 -11.09 22.93 -18.26
N PHE A 122 -11.32 23.24 -16.99
CA PHE A 122 -10.45 22.81 -15.89
C PHE A 122 -10.44 21.30 -15.69
N ARG A 123 -11.60 20.65 -15.76
CA ARG A 123 -11.69 19.17 -15.70
C ARG A 123 -10.93 18.53 -16.85
N THR A 124 -11.11 19.03 -18.07
CA THR A 124 -10.41 18.47 -19.24
C THR A 124 -8.90 18.59 -19.10
N PHE A 125 -8.42 19.71 -18.53
CA PHE A 125 -7.00 19.91 -18.26
C PHE A 125 -6.46 18.89 -17.23
N GLN A 126 -7.18 18.68 -16.12
CA GLN A 126 -6.78 17.68 -15.11
C GLN A 126 -6.83 16.25 -15.66
N GLU A 127 -7.85 15.90 -16.43
CA GLU A 127 -7.99 14.60 -17.09
C GLU A 127 -6.79 14.33 -18.02
N ASN A 128 -6.44 15.29 -18.88
CA ASN A 128 -5.27 15.16 -19.76
C ASN A 128 -3.96 15.02 -18.99
N ALA A 129 -3.80 15.75 -17.88
CA ALA A 129 -2.61 15.64 -17.03
C ALA A 129 -2.51 14.26 -16.35
N TYR A 130 -3.63 13.69 -15.90
CA TYR A 130 -3.69 12.33 -15.34
C TYR A 130 -3.33 11.27 -16.39
N ILE A 131 -3.94 11.33 -17.58
CA ILE A 131 -3.71 10.39 -18.69
C ILE A 131 -2.23 10.36 -19.06
N LYS A 132 -1.61 11.53 -19.19
CA LYS A 132 -0.19 11.65 -19.53
C LYS A 132 0.72 11.01 -18.46
N LYS A 133 0.46 11.33 -17.18
CA LYS A 133 1.21 10.76 -16.07
C LYS A 133 1.08 9.24 -15.99
N GLU A 134 -0.12 8.71 -16.22
CA GLU A 134 -0.36 7.27 -16.17
C GLU A 134 0.27 6.55 -17.37
N ALA A 135 0.24 7.14 -18.56
CA ALA A 135 0.96 6.62 -19.71
C ALA A 135 2.48 6.52 -19.47
N GLU A 136 3.07 7.54 -18.83
CA GLU A 136 4.48 7.53 -18.41
C GLU A 136 4.77 6.42 -17.39
N ASN A 137 3.89 6.19 -16.40
CA ASN A 137 4.02 5.10 -15.44
C ASN A 137 3.96 3.72 -16.11
N LEU A 138 3.01 3.53 -17.04
CA LEU A 138 2.84 2.29 -17.78
C LEU A 138 4.04 2.01 -18.68
N LEU A 139 4.68 3.03 -19.25
CA LEU A 139 5.92 2.86 -20.01
C LEU A 139 7.07 2.35 -19.12
N GLN A 140 7.14 2.79 -17.86
CA GLN A 140 8.15 2.29 -16.91
C GLN A 140 7.93 0.82 -16.52
N MET A 141 6.70 0.30 -16.68
CA MET A 141 6.34 -1.10 -16.41
C MET A 141 7.08 -2.11 -17.30
N LYS A 142 7.60 -1.67 -18.46
CA LYS A 142 8.47 -2.47 -19.33
C LYS A 142 9.69 -3.07 -18.59
N LYS A 143 10.16 -2.40 -17.54
CA LYS A 143 11.31 -2.87 -16.72
C LYS A 143 10.99 -4.12 -15.89
N ASP A 144 9.72 -4.41 -15.66
CA ASP A 144 9.25 -5.55 -14.88
C ASP A 144 8.74 -6.67 -15.79
N ARG A 145 9.55 -7.74 -15.93
CA ARG A 145 9.21 -8.90 -16.76
C ARG A 145 7.95 -9.64 -16.30
N GLY A 146 7.72 -9.73 -14.98
CA GLY A 146 6.56 -10.45 -14.45
C GLY A 146 5.25 -9.73 -14.78
N ARG A 147 5.26 -8.41 -14.60
CA ARG A 147 4.13 -7.54 -14.95
C ARG A 147 3.83 -7.55 -16.45
N MET A 148 4.85 -7.53 -17.31
CA MET A 148 4.68 -7.59 -18.76
C MET A 148 4.09 -8.92 -19.24
N SER A 149 4.47 -10.06 -18.64
CA SER A 149 3.89 -11.37 -19.01
C SER A 149 2.40 -11.49 -18.65
N ILE A 150 1.98 -10.90 -17.53
CA ILE A 150 0.55 -10.87 -17.14
C ILE A 150 -0.24 -9.99 -18.11
N LEU A 151 0.31 -8.81 -18.43
CA LEU A 151 -0.32 -7.86 -19.32
C LEU A 151 -0.54 -8.45 -20.72
N GLN A 152 0.41 -9.22 -21.24
CA GLN A 152 0.29 -9.89 -22.54
C GLN A 152 -0.94 -10.81 -22.64
N LEU A 153 -1.35 -11.42 -21.53
CA LEU A 153 -2.50 -12.32 -21.47
C LEU A 153 -3.83 -11.57 -21.30
N GLN A 154 -3.81 -10.44 -20.58
CA GLN A 154 -5.02 -9.68 -20.24
C GLN A 154 -5.38 -8.62 -21.28
N ASP A 155 -4.37 -7.91 -21.78
CA ASP A 155 -4.53 -6.78 -22.69
C ASP A 155 -3.35 -6.69 -23.66
N LYS A 156 -3.54 -7.35 -24.81
CA LYS A 156 -2.52 -7.46 -25.84
C LYS A 156 -2.21 -6.11 -26.51
N GLU A 157 -3.22 -5.26 -26.70
CA GLU A 157 -3.05 -3.96 -27.35
C GLU A 157 -2.19 -3.03 -26.49
N LEU A 158 -2.46 -2.98 -25.18
CA LEU A 158 -1.63 -2.21 -24.24
C LEU A 158 -0.21 -2.80 -24.10
N TYR A 159 -0.08 -4.12 -24.10
CA TYR A 159 1.23 -4.79 -24.09
C TYR A 159 2.09 -4.40 -25.31
N ASP A 160 1.51 -4.47 -26.52
CA ASP A 160 2.22 -4.15 -27.75
C ASP A 160 2.63 -2.67 -27.80
N ALA A 161 1.76 -1.76 -27.32
CA ALA A 161 2.06 -0.33 -27.21
C ALA A 161 3.21 -0.02 -26.23
N ILE A 162 3.22 -0.67 -25.05
CA ILE A 162 4.31 -0.53 -24.07
C ILE A 162 5.61 -1.13 -24.58
N ASN A 163 5.54 -2.31 -25.22
CA ASN A 163 6.73 -2.98 -25.73
C ASN A 163 7.42 -2.18 -26.85
N ASN A 164 6.63 -1.56 -27.73
CA ASN A 164 7.08 -0.71 -28.82
C ASN A 164 7.43 0.73 -28.39
N GLU A 165 7.28 1.06 -27.10
CA GLU A 165 7.53 2.41 -26.55
C GLU A 165 6.72 3.52 -27.23
N ASN A 166 5.52 3.19 -27.71
CA ASN A 166 4.66 4.14 -28.40
C ASN A 166 3.80 4.92 -27.40
N LEU A 167 4.32 6.06 -26.91
CA LEU A 167 3.65 6.87 -25.88
C LEU A 167 2.28 7.38 -26.32
N GLU A 168 2.14 7.81 -27.59
CA GLU A 168 0.87 8.32 -28.12
C GLU A 168 -0.23 7.24 -28.12
N GLU A 169 0.15 6.00 -28.43
CA GLU A 169 -0.77 4.85 -28.43
C GLU A 169 -1.16 4.43 -27.00
N ILE A 170 -0.22 4.49 -26.05
CA ILE A 170 -0.50 4.26 -24.63
C ILE A 170 -1.46 5.34 -24.11
N GLU A 171 -1.21 6.62 -24.38
CA GLU A 171 -2.09 7.72 -23.98
C GLU A 171 -3.51 7.55 -24.53
N LYS A 172 -3.64 7.14 -25.80
CA LYS A 172 -4.93 6.85 -26.42
C LYS A 172 -5.67 5.71 -25.71
N ILE A 173 -4.99 4.60 -25.41
CA ILE A 173 -5.58 3.45 -24.71
C ILE A 173 -6.00 3.83 -23.28
N VAL A 174 -5.15 4.56 -22.54
CA VAL A 174 -5.46 5.03 -21.18
C VAL A 174 -6.66 5.97 -21.20
N LYS A 175 -6.73 6.88 -22.17
CA LYS A 175 -7.86 7.78 -22.35
C LYS A 175 -9.17 7.04 -22.62
N GLU A 176 -9.16 6.07 -23.54
CA GLU A 176 -10.35 5.28 -23.86
C GLU A 176 -10.84 4.46 -22.66
N LYS A 177 -9.92 3.85 -21.90
CA LYS A 177 -10.26 3.14 -20.65
C LYS A 177 -10.85 4.08 -19.61
N TYR A 178 -10.25 5.25 -19.42
CA TYR A 178 -10.73 6.27 -18.48
C TYR A 178 -12.13 6.77 -18.84
N GLU A 179 -12.37 7.10 -20.11
CA GLU A 179 -13.68 7.54 -20.60
C GLU A 179 -14.75 6.45 -20.42
N LYS A 180 -14.41 5.19 -20.71
CA LYS A 180 -15.31 4.06 -20.52
C LYS A 180 -15.67 3.85 -19.05
N GLU A 181 -14.69 3.89 -18.15
CA GLU A 181 -14.90 3.77 -16.71
C GLU A 181 -15.76 4.92 -16.16
N LYS A 182 -15.53 6.14 -16.65
CA LYS A 182 -16.33 7.33 -16.31
C LYS A 182 -17.79 7.16 -16.74
N GLN A 183 -18.04 6.75 -17.99
CA GLN A 183 -19.40 6.50 -18.50
C GLN A 183 -20.10 5.40 -17.71
N GLU A 184 -19.39 4.35 -17.33
CA GLU A 184 -19.95 3.26 -16.54
C GLU A 184 -20.36 3.73 -15.13
N LYS A 185 -19.51 4.51 -14.45
CA LYS A 185 -19.83 5.12 -13.16
C LYS A 185 -21.03 6.06 -13.24
N GLU A 186 -21.10 6.90 -14.27
CA GLU A 186 -22.24 7.80 -14.49
C GLU A 186 -23.54 7.01 -14.70
N ARG A 187 -23.47 5.93 -15.47
CA ARG A 187 -24.62 5.03 -15.71
C ARG A 187 -25.08 4.36 -14.42
N GLU A 188 -24.16 3.86 -13.61
CA GLU A 188 -24.47 3.26 -12.30
C GLU A 188 -25.11 4.27 -11.35
N GLN A 189 -24.56 5.48 -11.28
CA GLN A 189 -25.12 6.55 -10.46
C GLN A 189 -26.54 6.92 -10.89
N GLN A 190 -26.79 7.05 -12.19
CA GLN A 190 -28.13 7.29 -12.72
C GLN A 190 -29.10 6.15 -12.39
N MET A 191 -28.66 4.89 -12.48
CA MET A 191 -29.48 3.73 -12.10
C MET A 191 -29.86 3.76 -10.62
N TYR A 192 -28.90 4.08 -9.74
CA TYR A 192 -29.15 4.23 -8.31
C TYR A 192 -30.12 5.38 -8.01
N GLU A 193 -29.91 6.55 -8.60
CA GLU A 193 -30.82 7.69 -8.44
C GLU A 193 -32.23 7.38 -8.94
N ASN A 194 -32.36 6.65 -10.05
CA ASN A 194 -33.66 6.24 -10.56
C ASN A 194 -34.34 5.23 -9.62
N ALA A 195 -33.59 4.31 -9.00
CA ALA A 195 -34.12 3.43 -7.96
C ALA A 195 -34.60 4.22 -6.74
N LEU A 196 -33.87 5.27 -6.33
CA LEU A 196 -34.28 6.15 -5.22
C LEU A 196 -35.52 7.00 -5.52
N LYS A 197 -35.83 7.27 -6.80
CA LYS A 197 -37.07 7.99 -7.18
C LYS A 197 -38.32 7.12 -7.01
N ASN A 198 -38.19 5.79 -7.02
CA ASN A 198 -39.29 4.86 -6.74
C ASN A 198 -38.92 3.78 -5.70
N PRO A 199 -38.70 4.15 -4.42
CA PRO A 199 -38.21 3.23 -3.39
C PRO A 199 -39.17 2.10 -2.99
N LEU A 200 -40.42 2.13 -3.47
CA LEU A 200 -41.44 1.13 -3.14
C LEU A 200 -41.57 0.03 -4.21
N SER A 201 -40.87 0.17 -5.34
CA SER A 201 -40.78 -0.88 -6.36
C SER A 201 -39.85 -2.00 -5.88
N GLU A 202 -40.25 -3.24 -6.11
CA GLU A 202 -39.47 -4.45 -5.78
C GLU A 202 -38.05 -4.41 -6.37
N ASP A 203 -37.93 -4.08 -7.66
CA ASP A 203 -36.63 -3.98 -8.35
C ASP A 203 -35.75 -2.87 -7.77
N SER A 204 -36.35 -1.74 -7.40
CA SER A 204 -35.63 -0.61 -6.81
C SER A 204 -35.14 -0.92 -5.40
N GLN A 205 -35.97 -1.58 -4.57
CA GLN A 205 -35.57 -2.03 -3.23
C GLN A 205 -34.44 -3.03 -3.27
N LYS A 206 -34.52 -4.00 -4.20
CA LYS A 206 -33.46 -4.98 -4.40
C LYS A 206 -32.15 -4.30 -4.81
N TYR A 207 -32.19 -3.40 -5.78
CA TYR A 207 -31.01 -2.67 -6.23
C TYR A 207 -30.38 -1.81 -5.13
N ILE A 208 -31.22 -1.06 -4.37
CA ILE A 208 -30.76 -0.24 -3.24
C ILE A 208 -30.15 -1.12 -2.15
N TYR A 209 -30.78 -2.24 -1.81
CA TYR A 209 -30.25 -3.17 -0.81
C TYR A 209 -28.90 -3.74 -1.23
N GLU A 210 -28.77 -4.23 -2.46
CA GLU A 210 -27.51 -4.75 -2.98
C GLU A 210 -26.40 -3.69 -2.96
N HIS A 211 -26.74 -2.44 -3.31
CA HIS A 211 -25.79 -1.33 -3.27
C HIS A 211 -25.34 -1.00 -1.84
N ILE A 212 -26.27 -0.93 -0.88
CA ILE A 212 -25.95 -0.71 0.55
C ILE A 212 -25.10 -1.86 1.08
N TYR A 213 -25.47 -3.10 0.78
CA TYR A 213 -24.75 -4.28 1.21
C TYR A 213 -23.31 -4.31 0.68
N LYS A 214 -23.13 -4.04 -0.63
CA LYS A 214 -21.79 -3.92 -1.23
C LYS A 214 -20.99 -2.79 -0.60
N ASN A 215 -21.60 -1.63 -0.36
CA ASN A 215 -20.92 -0.50 0.29
C ASN A 215 -20.49 -0.82 1.72
N GLN A 216 -21.30 -1.57 2.48
CA GLN A 216 -20.93 -2.02 3.83
C GLN A 216 -19.74 -3.00 3.80
N ILE A 217 -19.75 -3.96 2.88
CA ILE A 217 -18.62 -4.88 2.70
C ILE A 217 -17.36 -4.11 2.33
N ASN A 218 -17.44 -3.21 1.35
CA ASN A 218 -16.30 -2.43 0.89
C ASN A 218 -15.76 -1.49 1.98
N SER A 219 -16.64 -0.87 2.76
CA SER A 219 -16.25 -0.03 3.89
C SER A 219 -15.54 -0.86 4.97
N ASN A 220 -16.06 -2.04 5.31
CA ASN A 220 -15.42 -2.94 6.26
C ASN A 220 -14.06 -3.45 5.74
N LEU A 221 -13.95 -3.74 4.44
CA LEU A 221 -12.70 -4.11 3.80
C LEU A 221 -11.67 -2.98 3.90
N ALA A 222 -12.05 -1.75 3.58
CA ALA A 222 -11.16 -0.59 3.68
C ALA A 222 -10.69 -0.35 5.12
N LEU A 223 -11.59 -0.44 6.10
CA LEU A 223 -11.25 -0.34 7.52
C LEU A 223 -10.29 -1.46 7.95
N ALA A 224 -10.51 -2.68 7.46
CA ALA A 224 -9.61 -3.78 7.74
C ALA A 224 -8.23 -3.55 7.12
N GLN A 225 -8.15 -3.01 5.91
CA GLN A 225 -6.87 -2.68 5.27
C GLN A 225 -6.10 -1.59 6.00
N GLU A 226 -6.81 -0.61 6.57
CA GLU A 226 -6.21 0.47 7.35
C GLU A 226 -5.70 -0.01 8.72
N HIS A 227 -6.52 -0.78 9.44
CA HIS A 227 -6.24 -1.16 10.82
C HIS A 227 -5.51 -2.50 10.98
N PHE A 228 -5.66 -3.42 10.02
CA PHE A 228 -5.09 -4.76 10.04
C PHE A 228 -4.36 -5.07 8.72
N PRO A 229 -3.31 -4.30 8.36
CA PRO A 229 -2.56 -4.56 7.14
C PRO A 229 -1.99 -5.99 7.11
N GLU A 230 -1.72 -6.61 8.26
CA GLU A 230 -1.29 -8.00 8.39
C GLU A 230 -2.34 -9.04 7.96
N ALA A 231 -3.63 -8.70 7.97
CA ALA A 231 -4.68 -9.57 7.45
C ALA A 231 -4.64 -9.67 5.91
N PHE A 232 -3.98 -8.70 5.26
CA PHE A 232 -3.84 -8.61 3.81
C PHE A 232 -2.40 -8.83 3.33
N GLY A 233 -1.42 -8.75 4.24
CA GLY A 233 -0.02 -9.05 4.00
C GLY A 233 0.32 -10.53 4.15
N MET A 234 1.40 -10.96 3.51
CA MET A 234 1.96 -12.29 3.75
C MET A 234 2.72 -12.30 5.08
N VAL A 235 2.27 -13.10 6.05
CA VAL A 235 3.00 -13.31 7.30
C VAL A 235 3.99 -14.46 7.12
N PHE A 236 5.27 -14.19 7.38
CA PHE A 236 6.31 -15.19 7.26
C PHE A 236 6.38 -16.06 8.52
N MET A 237 6.55 -17.36 8.27
CA MET A 237 6.69 -18.35 9.32
C MET A 237 8.04 -18.22 10.03
N LEU A 238 8.07 -18.61 11.32
CA LEU A 238 9.25 -18.48 12.16
C LEU A 238 10.24 -19.60 11.86
N TYR A 239 11.42 -19.24 11.35
CA TYR A 239 12.53 -20.18 11.14
C TYR A 239 13.78 -19.72 11.87
N ILE A 240 14.53 -20.69 12.41
CA ILE A 240 15.87 -20.46 12.97
C ILE A 240 16.90 -21.33 12.26
N GLN A 241 18.14 -20.84 12.18
CA GLN A 241 19.25 -21.63 11.69
C GLN A 241 19.79 -22.55 12.79
N VAL A 242 19.92 -23.83 12.47
CA VAL A 242 20.45 -24.88 13.34
C VAL A 242 21.55 -25.63 12.60
N GLU A 243 22.63 -25.97 13.29
CA GLU A 243 23.69 -26.81 12.75
C GLU A 243 23.65 -28.19 13.42
N ILE A 244 23.49 -29.24 12.63
CA ILE A 244 23.43 -30.62 13.09
C ILE A 244 24.54 -31.39 12.40
N ASN A 245 25.53 -31.86 13.18
CA ASN A 245 26.68 -32.57 12.64
C ASN A 245 27.33 -31.83 11.44
N LYS A 246 27.59 -30.52 11.60
CA LYS A 246 28.14 -29.59 10.59
C LYS A 246 27.26 -29.28 9.38
N ASN A 247 26.03 -29.79 9.35
CA ASN A 247 25.07 -29.47 8.31
C ASN A 247 24.12 -28.39 8.81
N ILE A 248 23.98 -27.31 8.03
CA ILE A 248 23.03 -26.25 8.29
C ILE A 248 21.62 -26.70 7.88
N VAL A 249 20.70 -26.60 8.82
CA VAL A 249 19.27 -26.91 8.70
C VAL A 249 18.48 -25.69 9.19
N HIS A 250 17.36 -25.39 8.55
CA HIS A 250 16.45 -24.34 9.01
C HIS A 250 15.28 -25.01 9.72
N ALA A 251 15.14 -24.75 11.01
CA ALA A 251 14.10 -25.35 11.83
C ALA A 251 12.87 -24.42 11.85
N PHE A 252 11.71 -24.97 11.52
CA PHE A 252 10.41 -24.30 11.67
C PHE A 252 10.01 -24.29 13.15
N VAL A 253 9.82 -23.13 13.73
CA VAL A 253 9.46 -22.97 15.15
C VAL A 253 7.94 -23.01 15.29
N ASP A 254 7.42 -24.07 15.90
CA ASP A 254 5.98 -24.32 15.99
C ASP A 254 5.57 -24.70 17.43
N SER A 255 4.96 -23.74 18.13
CA SER A 255 4.40 -24.00 19.47
C SER A 255 3.13 -24.85 19.45
N GLY A 256 2.48 -25.01 18.28
CA GLY A 256 1.31 -25.87 18.09
C GLY A 256 1.67 -27.34 17.91
N ALA A 257 2.92 -27.65 17.52
CA ALA A 257 3.40 -29.02 17.42
C ALA A 257 3.76 -29.59 18.79
N GLN A 258 3.11 -30.68 19.21
CA GLN A 258 3.40 -31.32 20.51
C GLN A 258 4.82 -31.91 20.58
N SER A 259 5.31 -32.47 19.48
CA SER A 259 6.62 -33.14 19.41
C SER A 259 7.46 -32.54 18.30
N SER A 260 8.78 -32.49 18.50
CA SER A 260 9.72 -32.09 17.48
C SER A 260 9.95 -33.22 16.46
N ILE A 261 9.88 -32.85 15.18
CA ILE A 261 9.81 -33.78 14.05
C ILE A 261 10.91 -33.44 13.06
N MET A 262 11.58 -34.45 12.51
CA MET A 262 12.55 -34.29 11.43
C MET A 262 12.24 -35.23 10.28
N SER A 263 12.38 -34.74 9.05
CA SER A 263 12.23 -35.57 7.85
C SER A 263 13.37 -36.59 7.76
N LYS A 264 13.10 -37.78 7.22
CA LYS A 264 14.11 -38.81 6.98
C LYS A 264 15.25 -38.26 6.10
N LYS A 265 14.90 -37.53 5.05
CA LYS A 265 15.84 -36.88 4.14
C LYS A 265 16.78 -35.92 4.87
N CYS A 266 16.26 -35.13 5.82
CA CYS A 266 17.07 -34.25 6.64
C CYS A 266 17.99 -35.04 7.59
N ALA A 267 17.48 -36.10 8.23
CA ALA A 267 18.26 -36.96 9.11
C ALA A 267 19.40 -37.71 8.37
N GLU A 268 19.18 -38.11 7.12
CA GLU A 268 20.20 -38.69 6.23
C GLU A 268 21.26 -37.66 5.87
N LYS A 269 20.84 -36.45 5.46
CA LYS A 269 21.74 -35.33 5.12
C LYS A 269 22.63 -34.94 6.30
N CYS A 270 22.05 -34.90 7.50
CA CYS A 270 22.80 -34.61 8.73
C CYS A 270 23.65 -35.80 9.20
N ASN A 271 23.56 -36.96 8.54
CA ASN A 271 24.19 -38.20 8.94
C ASN A 271 23.93 -38.48 10.43
N ILE A 272 22.66 -38.52 10.82
CA ILE A 272 22.23 -38.91 12.18
C ILE A 272 21.25 -40.08 12.17
N LEU A 273 20.84 -40.55 10.99
CA LEU A 273 19.86 -41.64 10.84
C LEU A 273 20.29 -42.93 11.55
N ARG A 274 21.60 -43.20 11.70
CA ARG A 274 22.12 -44.35 12.45
C ARG A 274 21.69 -44.39 13.93
N LEU A 275 21.28 -43.26 14.50
CA LEU A 275 20.84 -43.14 15.90
C LEU A 275 19.34 -43.40 16.06
N MET A 276 18.63 -43.61 14.95
CA MET A 276 17.18 -43.83 14.95
C MET A 276 16.83 -45.20 15.53
N ASP A 277 16.00 -45.20 16.56
CA ASP A 277 15.41 -46.39 17.14
C ASP A 277 14.06 -46.69 16.46
N THR A 278 14.02 -47.78 15.69
CA THR A 278 12.84 -48.22 14.93
C THR A 278 11.78 -48.90 15.79
N ARG A 279 12.04 -49.12 17.09
CA ARG A 279 11.01 -49.63 18.01
C ARG A 279 9.94 -48.57 18.32
N PHE A 280 10.28 -47.30 18.11
CA PHE A 280 9.39 -46.16 18.34
C PHE A 280 8.70 -45.75 17.03
N THR A 281 7.99 -46.69 16.42
CA THR A 281 7.13 -46.42 15.27
C THR A 281 5.73 -46.05 15.70
N GLY A 282 4.98 -45.44 14.80
CA GLY A 282 3.63 -45.00 15.08
C GLY A 282 3.05 -44.15 13.96
N ILE A 283 1.94 -43.51 14.26
CA ILE A 283 1.28 -42.58 13.34
C ILE A 283 1.33 -41.20 14.00
N ALA A 284 1.96 -40.25 13.32
CA ALA A 284 1.90 -38.85 13.72
C ALA A 284 0.50 -38.33 13.38
N LYS A 285 -0.29 -38.06 14.41
CA LYS A 285 -1.61 -37.43 14.27
C LYS A 285 -1.40 -35.92 14.30
N GLY A 286 -1.56 -35.29 13.15
CA GLY A 286 -1.49 -33.84 12.93
C GLY A 286 -2.28 -33.48 11.67
N VAL A 287 -1.96 -32.37 11.01
CA VAL A 287 -2.56 -31.89 9.74
C VAL A 287 -2.23 -32.85 8.58
N GLY A 288 -2.72 -34.09 8.67
CA GLY A 288 -2.34 -35.24 7.85
C GLY A 288 -1.94 -36.47 8.69
N THR A 289 -2.06 -37.65 8.08
CA THR A 289 -1.62 -38.93 8.67
C THR A 289 -0.27 -39.29 8.06
N LYS A 290 0.81 -39.17 8.84
CA LYS A 290 2.17 -39.54 8.40
C LYS A 290 2.75 -40.63 9.29
N SER A 291 3.47 -41.57 8.70
CA SER A 291 4.11 -42.68 9.42
C SER A 291 5.39 -42.21 10.12
N ILE A 292 5.47 -42.49 11.41
CA ILE A 292 6.70 -42.32 12.20
C ILE A 292 7.58 -43.53 11.93
N LEU A 293 8.77 -43.28 11.40
CA LEU A 293 9.76 -44.31 11.08
C LEU A 293 10.53 -44.77 12.32
N GLY A 294 10.72 -43.86 13.28
CA GLY A 294 11.46 -44.12 14.51
C GLY A 294 11.72 -42.84 15.28
N LYS A 295 12.52 -42.96 16.33
CA LYS A 295 12.89 -41.83 17.20
C LYS A 295 14.39 -41.80 17.46
N ILE A 296 14.99 -40.62 17.38
CA ILE A 296 16.32 -40.34 17.89
C ILE A 296 16.16 -39.84 19.33
N HIS A 297 16.65 -40.63 20.28
CA HIS A 297 16.46 -40.34 21.71
C HIS A 297 17.27 -39.13 22.17
N MET A 298 18.48 -38.99 21.65
CA MET A 298 19.36 -37.87 21.96
C MET A 298 20.29 -37.57 20.78
N VAL A 299 20.38 -36.31 20.41
CA VAL A 299 21.40 -35.76 19.50
C VAL A 299 21.69 -34.32 19.91
N ASP A 300 22.94 -33.89 19.78
CA ASP A 300 23.30 -32.49 20.00
C ASP A 300 23.08 -31.69 18.72
N ILE A 301 22.34 -30.60 18.85
CA ILE A 301 22.19 -29.59 17.80
C ILE A 301 22.84 -28.29 18.26
N LYS A 302 23.44 -27.56 17.33
CA LYS A 302 24.05 -26.27 17.61
C LYS A 302 23.12 -25.15 17.15
N ILE A 303 22.82 -24.23 18.05
CA ILE A 303 22.01 -23.04 17.78
C ILE A 303 22.82 -21.84 18.26
N GLY A 304 23.16 -20.94 17.36
CA GLY A 304 24.13 -19.86 17.63
C GLY A 304 25.49 -20.44 18.03
N SER A 305 25.96 -20.10 19.23
CA SER A 305 27.22 -20.57 19.81
C SER A 305 27.08 -21.77 20.75
N CYS A 306 25.87 -22.22 21.04
CA CYS A 306 25.60 -23.21 22.09
C CYS A 306 25.11 -24.54 21.50
N PHE A 307 25.36 -25.63 22.24
CA PHE A 307 24.89 -26.98 21.91
C PHE A 307 23.74 -27.39 22.82
N TYR A 308 22.68 -27.93 22.23
CA TYR A 308 21.47 -28.35 22.92
C TYR A 308 21.18 -29.82 22.62
N ALA A 309 20.97 -30.58 23.68
CA ALA A 309 20.68 -32.01 23.60
C ALA A 309 19.16 -32.22 23.39
N VAL A 310 18.78 -32.73 22.22
CA VAL A 310 17.38 -32.82 21.75
C VAL A 310 16.98 -34.26 21.40
N SER A 311 15.68 -34.53 21.48
CA SER A 311 15.06 -35.77 20.98
C SER A 311 14.21 -35.46 19.76
N LEU A 312 14.29 -36.29 18.72
CA LEU A 312 13.66 -36.06 17.42
C LEU A 312 12.84 -37.26 16.97
N THR A 313 11.62 -37.01 16.51
CA THR A 313 10.78 -38.02 15.87
C THR A 313 11.00 -38.00 14.37
N ILE A 314 11.33 -39.13 13.75
CA ILE A 314 11.66 -39.20 12.32
C ILE A 314 10.44 -39.62 11.49
N ILE A 315 10.11 -38.86 10.46
CA ILE A 315 8.99 -39.09 9.54
C ILE A 315 9.52 -39.19 8.10
N ASP A 316 8.94 -40.05 7.26
CA ASP A 316 9.43 -40.34 5.91
C ASP A 316 9.29 -39.13 4.96
N GLU A 317 8.04 -38.79 4.62
CA GLU A 317 7.70 -37.77 3.64
C GLU A 317 7.03 -36.57 4.30
N TYR A 318 7.83 -35.55 4.58
CA TYR A 318 7.37 -34.30 5.16
C TYR A 318 8.07 -33.12 4.47
N ASP A 319 7.29 -32.12 4.08
CA ASP A 319 7.80 -30.98 3.28
C ASP A 319 8.73 -30.08 4.11
N ILE A 320 8.59 -30.11 5.43
CA ILE A 320 9.43 -29.37 6.36
C ILE A 320 10.56 -30.28 6.86
N ASP A 321 11.80 -29.84 6.70
CA ASP A 321 12.97 -30.64 7.10
C ASP A 321 13.04 -30.89 8.61
N PHE A 322 12.77 -29.86 9.42
CA PHE A 322 12.84 -29.94 10.88
C PHE A 322 11.82 -28.99 11.52
N ILE A 323 10.92 -29.53 12.34
CA ILE A 323 10.03 -28.78 13.23
C ILE A 323 10.63 -28.77 14.64
N PHE A 324 10.86 -27.56 15.14
CA PHE A 324 11.19 -27.27 16.53
C PHE A 324 9.89 -27.06 17.31
N GLY A 325 9.38 -28.14 17.89
CA GLY A 325 8.09 -28.22 18.55
C GLY A 325 8.08 -27.76 20.00
N LEU A 326 6.90 -27.82 20.61
CA LEU A 326 6.64 -27.39 21.99
C LEU A 326 7.44 -28.17 23.04
N ASP A 327 7.77 -29.43 22.77
CA ASP A 327 8.59 -30.28 23.65
C ASP A 327 10.00 -29.70 23.85
N LEU A 328 10.66 -29.26 22.77
CA LEU A 328 11.97 -28.61 22.83
C LEU A 328 11.88 -27.18 23.34
N LEU A 329 10.86 -26.42 22.92
CA LEU A 329 10.62 -25.06 23.42
C LEU A 329 10.49 -25.06 24.95
N LYS A 330 9.72 -25.99 25.52
CA LYS A 330 9.58 -26.12 26.97
C LYS A 330 10.84 -26.65 27.64
N ARG A 331 11.50 -27.64 27.05
CA ARG A 331 12.72 -28.26 27.61
C ARG A 331 13.85 -27.24 27.79
N HIS A 332 14.02 -26.36 26.81
CA HIS A 332 15.09 -25.35 26.80
C HIS A 332 14.60 -23.95 27.23
N GLN A 333 13.41 -23.87 27.83
CA GLN A 333 12.80 -22.64 28.35
C GLN A 333 12.84 -21.48 27.35
N CYS A 334 12.55 -21.78 26.08
CA CYS A 334 12.62 -20.79 25.01
C CYS A 334 11.52 -19.72 25.15
N SER A 335 11.85 -18.49 24.75
CA SER A 335 10.89 -17.40 24.57
C SER A 335 10.85 -16.99 23.11
N ILE A 336 9.68 -17.10 22.47
CA ILE A 336 9.43 -16.59 21.13
C ILE A 336 9.16 -15.09 21.26
N ASP A 337 10.18 -14.26 21.03
CA ASP A 337 10.07 -12.80 21.13
C ASP A 337 9.84 -12.20 19.74
N LEU A 338 8.57 -11.94 19.41
CA LEU A 338 8.18 -11.33 18.15
C LEU A 338 8.51 -9.83 18.08
N LYS A 339 8.72 -9.16 19.23
CA LYS A 339 9.13 -7.75 19.27
C LYS A 339 10.59 -7.60 18.84
N LYS A 340 11.45 -8.53 19.27
CA LYS A 340 12.84 -8.62 18.82
C LYS A 340 13.04 -9.40 17.53
N ASN A 341 12.00 -10.11 17.08
CA ASN A 341 12.07 -11.06 15.98
C ASN A 341 13.16 -12.13 16.18
N ALA A 342 13.20 -12.72 17.38
CA ALA A 342 14.19 -13.71 17.76
C ALA A 342 13.61 -14.81 18.68
N LEU A 343 14.18 -16.01 18.58
CA LEU A 343 14.00 -17.05 19.57
C LEU A 343 15.06 -16.87 20.66
N ILE A 344 14.63 -16.58 21.87
CA ILE A 344 15.51 -16.49 23.04
C ILE A 344 15.61 -17.89 23.66
N ILE A 345 16.83 -18.39 23.81
CA ILE A 345 17.11 -19.65 24.50
C ILE A 345 18.11 -19.33 25.62
N GLU A 346 17.66 -19.39 26.87
CA GLU A 346 18.40 -18.89 28.03
C GLU A 346 18.79 -17.40 27.82
N ASP A 347 20.08 -17.09 27.75
CA ASP A 347 20.61 -15.74 27.49
C ASP A 347 20.96 -15.49 26.01
N ASN A 348 20.75 -16.48 25.13
CA ASN A 348 21.12 -16.40 23.72
C ASN A 348 19.94 -15.89 22.87
N GLU A 349 20.18 -14.81 22.15
CA GLU A 349 19.23 -14.24 21.18
C GLU A 349 19.52 -14.80 19.78
N ILE A 350 18.60 -15.64 19.27
CA ILE A 350 18.72 -16.27 17.96
C ILE A 350 17.73 -15.60 16.99
N PRO A 351 18.18 -14.77 16.05
CA PRO A 351 17.28 -14.06 15.15
C PRO A 351 16.52 -15.03 14.25
N PHE A 352 15.24 -14.74 14.01
CA PHE A 352 14.48 -15.46 12.99
C PHE A 352 15.00 -15.11 11.59
N LEU A 353 14.87 -16.06 10.66
CA LEU A 353 15.29 -15.87 9.27
C LEU A 353 14.47 -14.76 8.59
N SER A 354 15.12 -14.05 7.66
CA SER A 354 14.49 -13.01 6.87
C SER A 354 13.57 -13.61 5.80
N GLU A 355 12.62 -12.80 5.32
CA GLU A 355 11.66 -13.19 4.28
C GLU A 355 12.33 -13.81 3.04
N LYS A 356 13.47 -13.24 2.60
CA LYS A 356 14.24 -13.71 1.44
C LYS A 356 14.75 -15.15 1.63
N ASP A 357 15.15 -15.47 2.86
CA ASP A 357 15.72 -16.78 3.20
C ASP A 357 14.63 -17.86 3.36
N VAL A 358 13.41 -17.44 3.75
CA VAL A 358 12.22 -18.30 3.83
C VAL A 358 11.62 -18.55 2.44
N LEU A 359 11.46 -17.50 1.62
CA LEU A 359 10.82 -17.57 0.29
C LEU A 359 11.58 -18.43 -0.72
N ALA A 360 12.91 -18.50 -0.63
CA ALA A 360 13.72 -19.40 -1.44
C ALA A 360 13.38 -20.89 -1.22
N ARG A 361 12.55 -21.21 -0.22
CA ARG A 361 12.23 -22.58 0.21
C ARG A 361 10.73 -22.84 0.35
N SER A 362 9.93 -21.82 0.65
CA SER A 362 8.47 -21.93 0.75
C SER A 362 7.75 -21.99 -0.60
N SER A 363 8.47 -21.97 -1.74
CA SER A 363 7.91 -22.16 -3.09
C SER A 363 7.25 -23.54 -3.32
N GLN A 364 7.01 -24.31 -2.26
CA GLN A 364 6.31 -25.60 -2.29
C GLN A 364 5.12 -25.69 -1.33
N SER A 365 4.74 -24.65 -0.60
CA SER A 365 3.56 -24.75 0.28
C SER A 365 2.70 -23.49 0.29
N VAL A 366 1.53 -23.65 -0.36
CA VAL A 366 0.29 -22.85 -0.28
C VAL A 366 0.36 -21.45 -0.91
N ASP A 367 0.18 -21.42 -2.23
CA ASP A 367 -0.39 -20.25 -2.92
C ASP A 367 -1.83 -20.06 -2.45
N PHE A 368 -2.05 -19.24 -1.43
CA PHE A 368 -3.38 -18.65 -1.24
C PHE A 368 -3.53 -17.57 -2.31
N ASN A 369 -4.23 -17.91 -3.38
CA ASN A 369 -4.45 -17.01 -4.50
C ASN A 369 -5.85 -16.38 -4.38
N PRO A 370 -6.00 -15.20 -3.75
CA PRO A 370 -7.31 -14.57 -3.54
C PRO A 370 -8.02 -14.19 -4.84
N SER A 371 -7.34 -14.25 -5.99
CA SER A 371 -7.90 -13.93 -7.30
C SER A 371 -8.71 -15.06 -7.95
N LYS A 372 -8.70 -16.29 -7.42
CA LYS A 372 -9.45 -17.43 -7.98
C LYS A 372 -10.82 -17.69 -7.36
N ASP A 373 -11.06 -17.23 -6.14
CA ASP A 373 -12.29 -17.51 -5.38
C ASP A 373 -13.23 -16.30 -5.24
N LEU A 374 -12.98 -15.22 -5.97
CA LEU A 374 -14.00 -14.20 -6.19
C LEU A 374 -15.01 -14.77 -7.19
N PRO A 375 -16.29 -15.01 -6.80
CA PRO A 375 -17.32 -15.30 -7.78
C PRO A 375 -17.34 -14.13 -8.78
N GLY A 376 -17.22 -14.48 -10.06
CA GLY A 376 -17.23 -13.50 -11.16
C GLY A 376 -18.36 -12.51 -10.97
N ILE A 377 -17.99 -11.23 -10.96
CA ILE A 377 -18.91 -10.10 -11.04
C ILE A 377 -19.53 -10.09 -12.44
#